data_AF-A0A6L8DJR0-F1
#
_entry.id   AF-A0A6L8DJR0-F1
#
_cell.length_a   1.000
_cell.length_b   1.000
_cell.length_c   1.000
_cell.angle_alpha   90.00
_cell.angle_beta   90.00
_cell.angle_gamma   90.00
#
_symmetry.space_group_name_H-M   'P 1'
#
loop_
_entity.id
_entity.type
_entity.pdbx_description
1 polymer ?
#
loop_
_entity_poly.entity_id
_entity_poly.type
_entity_poly.pdbx_seq_one_letter_code
_entity_poly.pdbx_strand_id
1 'polypeptide(L)'
;MMKTTSCSQCGLSAAEFGESGQLGCAACYRAFKETLVPLFKQIHGNEFHRGKVPVSDPSRQKMRRELIDLRRALKKAVGREAYEQAADLRDRINELERGSDLHEVAHG
;
A
#
# COMPACT_ATOMS: atom_id res chain seq x y z
N MET A 1 6.00 -11.42 -35.54
CA MET A 1 6.94 -10.30 -35.36
C MET A 1 7.06 -10.04 -33.86
N MET A 2 8.17 -10.47 -33.24
CA MET A 2 8.41 -10.31 -31.80
C MET A 2 8.82 -8.86 -31.55
N LYS A 3 7.97 -8.08 -30.86
CA LYS A 3 8.35 -6.75 -30.36
C LYS A 3 9.35 -6.96 -29.23
N THR A 4 10.64 -6.90 -29.55
CA THR A 4 11.71 -6.85 -28.55
C THR A 4 11.62 -5.49 -27.85
N THR A 5 10.91 -5.42 -26.74
CA THR A 5 10.97 -4.28 -25.84
C THR A 5 12.35 -4.31 -25.20
N SER A 6 13.22 -3.43 -25.68
CA SER A 6 14.54 -3.16 -25.09
C SER A 6 14.55 -1.76 -24.50
N CYS A 7 15.37 -1.55 -23.46
CA CYS A 7 15.55 -0.25 -22.86
C CYS A 7 16.36 0.65 -23.79
N SER A 8 15.84 1.82 -24.13
CA SER A 8 16.53 2.79 -25.00
C SER A 8 17.77 3.44 -24.37
N GLN A 9 18.00 3.25 -23.06
CA GLN A 9 19.14 3.84 -22.33
C GLN A 9 20.29 2.86 -22.09
N CYS A 10 20.00 1.63 -21.68
CA CYS A 10 21.04 0.64 -21.39
C CYS A 10 21.02 -0.59 -22.32
N GLY A 11 20.07 -0.67 -23.25
CA GLY A 11 19.97 -1.77 -24.21
C GLY A 11 19.38 -3.07 -23.66
N LEU A 12 19.17 -3.17 -22.34
CA LEU A 12 18.63 -4.38 -21.69
C LEU A 12 17.34 -4.84 -22.38
N SER A 13 17.23 -6.12 -22.71
CA SER A 13 16.04 -6.70 -23.33
C SER A 13 15.06 -7.29 -22.29
N ALA A 14 13.79 -7.41 -22.67
CA ALA A 14 12.78 -8.04 -21.81
C ALA A 14 13.09 -9.51 -21.48
N ALA A 15 13.79 -10.23 -22.36
CA ALA A 15 14.20 -11.62 -22.13
C ALA A 15 15.27 -11.70 -21.03
N GLU A 16 16.32 -10.88 -21.12
CA GLU A 16 17.36 -10.79 -20.11
C GLU A 16 16.82 -10.33 -18.75
N PHE A 17 15.84 -9.41 -18.75
CA PHE A 17 15.12 -9.05 -17.53
C PHE A 17 14.31 -10.22 -16.95
N GLY A 18 13.64 -11.01 -17.81
CA GLY A 18 12.88 -12.19 -17.39
C GLY A 18 13.74 -13.28 -16.76
N GLU A 19 14.96 -13.48 -17.26
CA GLU A 19 15.91 -14.46 -16.71
C GLU A 19 16.64 -13.96 -15.46
N SER A 20 17.08 -12.70 -15.45
CA SER A 20 17.87 -12.15 -14.33
C SER A 20 17.02 -11.56 -13.19
N GLY A 21 15.81 -11.10 -13.50
CA GLY A 21 14.95 -10.34 -12.58
C GLY A 21 15.49 -8.95 -12.21
N GLN A 22 16.57 -8.49 -12.84
CA GLN A 22 17.27 -7.25 -12.46
C GLN A 22 17.12 -6.15 -13.51
N LEU A 23 16.88 -4.92 -13.06
CA LEU A 23 16.80 -3.74 -13.92
C LEU A 23 18.18 -3.06 -14.01
N GLY A 24 18.60 -2.72 -15.23
CA GLY A 24 19.93 -2.14 -15.48
C GLY A 24 20.02 -0.62 -15.30
N CYS A 25 18.93 0.13 -15.46
CA CYS A 25 18.91 1.59 -15.23
C CYS A 25 17.50 2.11 -14.88
N ALA A 26 17.39 3.39 -14.52
CA ALA A 26 16.11 4.01 -14.15
C ALA A 26 15.07 3.99 -15.30
N ALA A 27 15.51 4.08 -16.55
CA ALA A 27 14.61 4.03 -17.71
C ALA A 27 14.00 2.64 -17.95
N CYS A 28 14.60 1.57 -17.39
CA CYS A 28 14.05 0.22 -17.47
C CYS A 28 12.68 0.11 -16.78
N TYR A 29 12.42 0.89 -15.73
CA TYR A 29 11.09 0.93 -15.08
C TYR A 29 9.98 1.36 -16.04
N ARG A 30 10.29 2.26 -16.98
CA ARG A 30 9.33 2.73 -17.99
C ARG A 30 9.24 1.72 -19.14
N ALA A 31 10.38 1.20 -19.59
CA ALA A 31 10.45 0.25 -20.71
C ALA A 31 9.74 -1.08 -20.42
N PHE A 32 9.79 -1.56 -19.18
CA PHE A 32 9.21 -2.84 -18.77
C PHE A 32 7.98 -2.68 -17.88
N LYS A 33 7.35 -1.51 -17.86
CA LYS A 33 6.22 -1.19 -16.99
C LYS A 33 5.10 -2.25 -17.07
N GLU A 34 4.77 -2.69 -18.28
CA GLU A 34 3.69 -3.66 -18.51
C GLU A 34 3.99 -5.04 -17.92
N THR A 35 5.26 -5.44 -17.87
CA THR A 35 5.73 -6.69 -17.26
C THR A 35 5.93 -6.56 -15.74
N LEU A 36 6.35 -5.38 -15.29
CA LEU A 36 6.60 -5.09 -13.88
C LEU A 36 5.30 -4.99 -13.06
N VAL A 37 4.24 -4.41 -13.62
CA VAL A 37 2.94 -4.25 -12.94
C VAL A 37 2.35 -5.57 -12.42
N PRO A 38 2.24 -6.66 -13.21
CA PRO A 38 1.75 -7.94 -12.71
C PRO A 38 2.73 -8.61 -11.72
N LEU A 39 4.04 -8.47 -11.92
CA LEU A 39 5.04 -8.99 -10.97
C LEU A 39 4.92 -8.29 -9.60
N PHE A 40 4.76 -6.97 -9.59
CA PHE A 40 4.53 -6.22 -8.36
C PHE A 40 3.21 -6.62 -7.68
N LYS A 41 2.14 -6.89 -8.46
CA LYS A 41 0.88 -7.40 -7.89
C LYS A 41 1.02 -8.81 -7.30
N GLN A 42 1.93 -9.64 -7.81
CA GLN A 42 2.13 -11.01 -7.33
C GLN A 42 3.07 -11.08 -6.11
N ILE A 43 4.10 -10.23 -6.07
CA ILE A 43 5.06 -10.17 -4.95
C ILE A 43 4.52 -9.30 -3.80
N HIS A 44 3.74 -8.27 -4.12
CA HIS A 44 3.05 -7.42 -3.17
C HIS A 44 1.55 -7.56 -3.40
N GLY A 45 0.90 -8.44 -2.65
CA GLY A 45 -0.58 -8.55 -2.60
C GLY A 45 -1.30 -7.28 -2.08
N ASN A 46 -0.60 -6.14 -2.05
CA ASN A 46 -1.11 -4.79 -1.85
C ASN A 46 -0.24 -3.80 -2.61
N GLU A 47 -0.89 -2.82 -3.23
CA GLU A 47 -0.35 -1.72 -4.05
C GLU A 47 0.55 -0.70 -3.30
N PHE A 48 0.92 -0.95 -2.04
CA PHE A 48 1.76 -0.04 -1.24
C PHE A 48 2.80 -0.76 -0.37
N HIS A 49 4.07 -0.43 -0.58
CA HIS A 49 5.13 -0.64 0.41
C HIS A 49 5.07 0.47 1.46
N ARG A 50 4.52 0.18 2.64
CA ARG A 50 4.88 0.94 3.84
C ARG A 50 5.99 0.15 4.53
N GLY A 51 7.17 0.77 4.66
CA GLY A 51 8.43 0.13 5.07
C GLY A 51 8.36 -0.74 6.33
N LYS A 52 9.43 -1.52 6.55
CA LYS A 52 9.65 -2.43 7.70
C LYS A 52 8.99 -1.91 8.98
N VAL A 53 7.83 -2.48 9.33
CA VAL A 53 7.26 -2.33 10.66
C VAL A 53 8.04 -3.29 11.57
N PRO A 54 8.75 -2.81 12.60
CA PRO A 54 9.40 -3.69 13.57
C PRO A 54 8.33 -4.60 14.18
N VAL A 55 8.67 -5.88 14.36
CA VAL A 55 7.76 -6.96 14.78
C VAL A 55 7.15 -6.76 16.19
N SER A 56 7.42 -5.65 16.89
CA SER A 56 7.13 -5.51 18.32
C SER A 56 6.52 -4.17 18.74
N ASP A 57 5.54 -3.64 18.00
CA ASP A 57 4.59 -2.70 18.60
C ASP A 57 3.16 -3.28 18.62
N PRO A 58 2.83 -4.12 19.62
CA PRO A 58 1.50 -4.69 19.78
C PRO A 58 0.42 -3.61 19.96
N SER A 59 0.79 -2.40 20.40
CA SER A 59 -0.15 -1.29 20.58
C SER A 59 -0.59 -0.72 19.22
N ARG A 60 0.33 -0.53 18.28
CA ARG A 60 0.01 -0.09 16.91
C ARG A 60 -0.84 -1.10 16.14
N GLN A 61 -0.57 -2.40 16.33
CA GLN A 61 -1.40 -3.44 15.70
C GLN A 61 -2.81 -3.47 16.28
N LYS A 62 -2.97 -3.29 17.60
CA LYS A 62 -4.27 -3.19 18.25
C LYS A 62 -5.06 -1.99 17.77
N MET A 63 -4.43 -0.80 17.71
CA MET A 63 -5.06 0.42 17.21
C MET A 63 -5.54 0.29 15.76
N ARG A 64 -4.71 -0.31 14.88
CA ARG A 64 -5.12 -0.58 13.48
C ARG A 64 -6.35 -1.48 13.39
N ARG A 65 -6.43 -2.53 14.21
CA ARG A 65 -7.58 -3.44 14.25
C ARG A 65 -8.84 -2.72 14.73
N GLU A 66 -8.72 -1.96 15.80
CA GLU A 66 -9.82 -1.17 16.38
C GLU A 66 -10.39 -0.16 15.37
N LEU A 67 -9.51 0.49 14.61
CA LEU A 67 -9.92 1.44 13.57
C LEU A 67 -10.65 0.77 12.39
N ILE A 68 -10.24 -0.44 12.01
CA ILE A 68 -10.95 -1.25 11.00
C ILE A 68 -12.35 -1.63 11.50
N ASP A 69 -12.46 -2.06 12.75
CA ASP A 69 -13.73 -2.46 13.35
C ASP A 69 -14.70 -1.28 13.50
N LEU A 70 -14.20 -0.12 13.93
CA LEU A 70 -15.00 1.12 14.03
C LEU A 70 -15.52 1.58 12.66
N ARG A 71 -14.68 1.52 11.61
CA ARG A 71 -15.11 1.86 10.24
C ARG A 71 -16.19 0.89 9.72
N ARG A 72 -16.09 -0.39 10.06
CA ARG A 72 -17.12 -1.39 9.72
C ARG A 72 -18.43 -1.09 10.48
N ALA A 73 -18.33 -0.78 11.77
CA ALA A 73 -19.48 -0.41 12.59
C ALA A 73 -20.17 0.86 12.06
N LEU A 74 -19.39 1.87 11.65
CA LEU A 74 -19.89 3.11 11.06
C LEU A 74 -20.71 2.82 9.79
N LYS A 75 -20.16 2.02 8.87
CA LYS A 75 -20.87 1.64 7.64
C LYS A 75 -22.19 0.92 7.93
N LYS A 76 -22.22 0.09 8.98
CA LYS A 76 -23.41 -0.63 9.42
C LYS A 76 -24.44 0.30 10.08
N ALA A 77 -24.00 1.28 10.88
CA ALA A 77 -24.86 2.28 11.52
C ALA A 77 -25.52 3.18 10.47
N VAL A 78 -24.73 3.66 9.49
CA VAL A 78 -25.24 4.44 8.35
C VAL A 78 -26.26 3.65 7.53
N GLY A 79 -25.97 2.38 7.23
CA GLY A 79 -26.90 1.51 6.49
C GLY A 79 -28.18 1.14 7.25
N ARG A 80 -28.22 1.39 8.57
CA ARG A 80 -29.41 1.22 9.42
C ARG A 80 -30.08 2.55 9.76
N GLU A 81 -29.64 3.65 9.13
CA GLU A 81 -30.12 5.01 9.40
C GLU A 81 -29.95 5.45 10.87
N ALA A 82 -29.03 4.81 11.60
CA ALA A 82 -28.68 5.15 12.96
C ALA A 82 -27.64 6.28 12.97
N TYR A 83 -28.07 7.49 12.59
CA TYR A 83 -27.17 8.63 12.35
C TYR A 83 -26.47 9.13 13.62
N GLU A 84 -27.11 9.05 14.78
CA GLU A 84 -26.51 9.40 16.07
C GLU A 84 -25.33 8.47 16.38
N GLN A 85 -25.54 7.15 16.25
CA GLN A 85 -24.47 6.15 16.42
C GLN A 85 -23.37 6.31 15.37
N ALA A 86 -23.72 6.70 14.14
CA ALA A 86 -22.73 6.98 13.11
C ALA A 86 -21.88 8.22 13.45
N ALA A 87 -22.46 9.27 14.04
CA ALA A 87 -21.73 10.45 14.49
C ALA A 87 -20.72 10.07 15.59
N ASP A 88 -21.16 9.32 16.61
CA ASP A 88 -20.28 8.85 17.70
C ASP A 88 -19.10 8.01 17.18
N LEU A 89 -19.39 7.08 16.27
CA LEU A 89 -18.37 6.22 15.66
C LEU A 89 -17.38 7.02 14.82
N ARG A 90 -17.85 8.04 14.08
CA ARG A 90 -17.00 8.93 13.30
C ARG A 90 -16.07 9.74 14.20
N ASP A 91 -16.59 10.30 15.28
CA ASP A 91 -15.80 11.14 16.19
C ASP A 91 -14.72 10.31 16.90
N ARG A 92 -15.05 9.05 17.24
CA ARG A 92 -14.09 8.09 17.81
C ARG A 92 -13.00 7.65 16.83
N ILE A 93 -13.34 7.49 15.54
CA ILE A 93 -12.34 7.26 14.48
C ILE A 93 -11.41 8.48 14.38
N ASN A 94 -11.96 9.69 14.35
CA ASN A 94 -11.18 10.92 14.25
C ASN A 94 -10.25 11.14 15.46
N GLU A 95 -10.66 10.73 16.66
CA GLU A 95 -9.83 10.78 17.86
C GLU A 95 -8.64 9.81 17.78
N LEU A 96 -8.91 8.57 17.37
CA LEU A 96 -7.87 7.55 17.18
C LEU A 96 -6.89 7.95 16.07
N GLU A 97 -7.36 8.53 14.97
CA GLU A 97 -6.51 9.02 13.87
C GLU A 97 -5.64 10.20 14.30
N ARG A 98 -6.22 11.19 15.01
CA ARG A 98 -5.44 12.33 15.54
C ARG A 98 -4.34 11.91 16.52
N GLY A 99 -4.59 10.89 17.34
CA GLY A 99 -3.55 10.30 18.19
C GLY A 99 -2.47 9.55 17.41
N SER A 100 -2.77 9.11 16.19
CA SER A 100 -1.84 8.37 15.31
C SER A 100 -0.89 9.28 14.54
N ASP A 101 -1.38 10.43 14.04
CA ASP A 101 -0.61 11.41 13.26
C ASP A 101 0.57 12.02 14.05
N LEU A 102 0.45 12.12 15.38
CA LEU A 102 1.52 12.64 16.24
C LEU A 102 2.78 11.75 16.26
N HIS A 103 2.69 10.51 15.79
CA HIS A 103 3.81 9.56 15.81
C HIS A 103 4.50 9.38 14.44
N GLU A 104 3.93 9.93 13.35
CA GLU A 104 4.59 9.90 12.03
C GLU A 104 5.72 10.94 11.90
N VAL A 105 5.81 11.90 12.83
CA VAL A 105 6.75 13.03 12.76
C VAL A 105 8.10 12.79 13.46
N ALA A 106 8.29 11.66 14.17
CA ALA A 106 9.48 11.40 14.98
C ALA A 106 10.50 10.44 14.30
N HIS A 107 10.59 10.45 12.98
CA HIS A 107 11.65 9.76 12.23
C HIS A 107 12.18 10.66 11.12
N GLY A 108 12.95 11.67 11.54
CA GLY A 108 13.91 12.41 10.71
C GLY A 108 15.30 12.21 11.30
#